data_AF-A0A086LEL5-F1
#
_entry.id   AF-A0A086LEL5-F1
#
_cell.length_a   1.000
_cell.length_b   1.000
_cell.length_c   1.000
_cell.angle_alpha   90.00
_cell.angle_beta   90.00
_cell.angle_gamma   90.00
#
_symmetry.space_group_name_H-M   'P 1'
#
loop_
_entity.id
_entity.type
_entity.pdbx_description
1 polymer ?
#
loop_
_entity_poly.entity_id
_entity_poly.type
_entity_poly.pdbx_seq_one_letter_code
_entity_poly.pdbx_strand_id
1 'polypeptide(L)'
;HPAGPKIITAKTIMARNPAMILNLAVKRMLPPNRLRPIMYRKLFVYAGALHPHWQVPQVIVPAKTPAEVSFLPFSVERADPVQAAARIAALGDRMKME
;
A
#
# COMPACT_ATOMS: atom_id res chain seq x y z
N HIS A 1 -30.22 0.22 25.06
CA HIS A 1 -29.18 0.59 26.04
C HIS A 1 -28.18 1.51 25.35
N PRO A 2 -27.97 2.77 25.79
CA PRO A 2 -27.06 3.69 25.11
C PRO A 2 -25.61 3.42 25.55
N ALA A 3 -24.97 2.43 24.93
CA ALA A 3 -23.52 2.25 25.03
C ALA A 3 -22.86 3.09 23.92
N GLY A 4 -21.94 3.98 24.30
CA GLY A 4 -21.24 4.90 23.38
C GLY A 4 -20.41 4.21 22.28
N PRO A 5 -19.68 5.00 21.48
CA PRO A 5 -18.93 4.48 20.33
C PRO A 5 -17.82 3.52 20.77
N LYS A 6 -17.77 2.34 20.15
CA LYS A 6 -16.70 1.36 20.33
C LYS A 6 -15.56 1.66 19.36
N ILE A 7 -14.52 2.34 19.85
CA ILE A 7 -13.35 2.71 19.06
C ILE A 7 -12.25 1.67 19.27
N ILE A 8 -11.70 1.15 18.17
CA ILE A 8 -10.61 0.18 18.17
C ILE A 8 -9.49 0.70 17.27
N THR A 9 -8.26 0.71 17.78
CA THR A 9 -7.09 1.16 17.00
C THR A 9 -6.66 0.07 16.01
N ALA A 10 -6.08 0.48 14.89
CA ALA A 10 -5.54 -0.45 13.89
C ALA A 10 -4.53 -1.42 14.52
N LYS A 11 -3.66 -0.93 15.42
CA LYS A 11 -2.71 -1.77 16.16
C LYS A 11 -3.39 -2.92 16.93
N THR A 12 -4.48 -2.62 17.63
CA THR A 12 -5.23 -3.64 18.38
C THR A 12 -5.92 -4.64 17.46
N ILE A 13 -6.44 -4.19 16.31
CA ILE A 13 -7.02 -5.09 15.30
C ILE A 13 -5.94 -5.99 14.70
N MET A 14 -4.78 -5.44 14.33
CA MET A 14 -3.65 -6.22 13.81
C MET A 14 -3.22 -7.31 14.79
N ALA A 15 -3.17 -7.02 16.09
CA ALA A 15 -2.81 -8.00 17.10
C ALA A 15 -3.87 -9.09 17.32
N ARG A 16 -5.17 -8.75 17.25
CA ARG A 16 -6.27 -9.70 17.54
C ARG A 16 -6.75 -10.49 16.32
N ASN A 17 -6.95 -9.80 15.20
CA ASN A 17 -7.44 -10.37 13.95
C ASN A 17 -6.95 -9.49 12.78
N PRO A 18 -5.73 -9.71 12.28
CA PRO A 18 -5.16 -8.88 11.21
C PRO A 18 -5.97 -8.96 9.90
N ALA A 19 -6.63 -10.09 9.63
CA ALA A 19 -7.48 -10.25 8.44
C ALA A 19 -8.67 -9.29 8.42
N MET A 20 -9.12 -8.79 9.58
CA MET A 20 -10.26 -7.87 9.70
C MET A 20 -10.01 -6.54 8.98
N ILE A 21 -8.77 -6.04 8.97
CA ILE A 21 -8.43 -4.75 8.33
C ILE A 21 -8.67 -4.82 6.83
N LEU A 22 -8.13 -5.84 6.18
CA LEU A 22 -8.28 -6.05 4.73
C LEU A 22 -9.74 -6.29 4.35
N ASN A 23 -10.44 -7.11 5.13
CA ASN A 23 -11.87 -7.36 4.95
C ASN A 23 -12.69 -6.05 5.00
N LEU A 24 -12.45 -5.20 5.99
CA LEU A 24 -13.15 -3.93 6.12
C LEU A 24 -12.81 -2.94 5.00
N ALA A 25 -11.54 -2.88 4.60
CA ALA A 25 -11.10 -2.02 3.50
C ALA A 25 -11.79 -2.41 2.19
N VAL A 26 -11.69 -3.68 1.77
CA VAL A 26 -12.31 -4.17 0.53
C VAL A 26 -13.82 -3.99 0.55
N LYS A 27 -14.48 -4.30 1.68
CA LYS A 27 -15.93 -4.11 1.83
C LYS A 27 -16.36 -2.66 1.62
N ARG A 28 -15.56 -1.68 2.05
CA ARG A 28 -15.83 -0.24 1.91
C ARG A 28 -15.49 0.29 0.52
N MET A 29 -14.56 -0.34 -0.19
CA MET A 29 -14.21 0.01 -1.57
C MET A 29 -15.20 -0.55 -2.60
N LEU A 30 -15.96 -1.60 -2.26
CA LEU A 30 -16.99 -2.14 -3.15
C LEU A 30 -18.22 -1.21 -3.23
N PRO A 31 -18.82 -1.03 -4.41
CA PRO A 31 -20.02 -0.21 -4.58
C PRO A 31 -21.19 -0.67 -3.70
N PRO A 32 -21.92 0.23 -3.03
CA PRO A 32 -23.02 -0.15 -2.15
C PRO A 32 -24.27 -0.57 -2.94
N ASN A 33 -24.29 -1.80 -3.44
CA ASN A 33 -25.44 -2.40 -4.12
C ASN A 33 -25.76 -3.82 -3.59
N ARG A 34 -26.77 -4.48 -4.17
CA ARG A 34 -27.14 -5.87 -3.82
C ARG A 34 -26.07 -6.91 -4.20
N LEU A 35 -25.20 -6.59 -5.16
CA LEU A 35 -24.09 -7.45 -5.59
C LEU A 35 -22.89 -7.37 -4.64
N ARG A 36 -22.75 -6.28 -3.86
CA ARG A 36 -21.69 -6.08 -2.87
C ARG A 36 -21.46 -7.29 -1.95
N PRO A 37 -22.46 -7.83 -1.23
CA PRO A 37 -22.25 -9.00 -0.38
C PRO A 37 -21.86 -10.27 -1.16
N ILE A 38 -22.30 -10.40 -2.41
CA ILE A 38 -21.97 -11.54 -3.27
C ILE A 38 -20.50 -11.47 -3.70
N MET A 39 -20.04 -10.30 -4.15
CA MET A 39 -18.64 -10.05 -4.49
C MET A 39 -17.73 -10.20 -3.27
N TYR A 40 -18.15 -9.64 -2.13
CA TYR A 40 -17.39 -9.70 -0.88
C TYR A 40 -17.17 -11.14 -0.39
N ARG A 41 -18.16 -12.03 -0.56
CA ARG A 41 -18.03 -13.46 -0.19
C ARG A 41 -16.99 -14.23 -0.99
N LYS A 42 -16.52 -13.71 -2.13
CA LYS A 42 -15.46 -14.32 -2.93
C LYS A 42 -14.05 -14.00 -2.39
N LEU A 43 -13.93 -13.04 -1.47
CA LEU A 43 -12.67 -12.68 -0.84
C LEU A 43 -12.37 -13.62 0.33
N PHE A 44 -11.21 -14.29 0.26
CA PHE A 44 -10.65 -15.07 1.37
C PHE A 44 -9.36 -14.40 1.85
N VAL A 45 -9.29 -14.08 3.14
CA VAL A 45 -8.12 -13.43 3.75
C VAL A 45 -7.60 -14.33 4.86
N TYR A 46 -6.32 -14.71 4.75
CA TYR A 46 -5.62 -15.53 5.74
C TYR A 46 -4.52 -14.68 6.39
N ALA A 47 -4.33 -14.84 7.70
CA ALA A 47 -3.31 -14.10 8.45
C ALA A 47 -1.90 -14.69 8.26
N GLY A 48 -1.80 -15.98 7.94
CA GLY A 48 -0.55 -16.69 7.73
C GLY A 48 -0.30 -17.02 6.26
N ALA A 49 0.87 -17.61 5.98
CA ALA A 49 1.27 -17.98 4.63
C ALA A 49 0.52 -19.20 4.05
N LEU A 50 -0.10 -20.00 4.92
CA LEU A 50 -0.83 -21.22 4.53
C LEU A 50 -2.31 -20.93 4.38
N HIS A 51 -2.91 -21.47 3.32
CA HIS A 51 -4.33 -21.39 3.02
C HIS A 51 -4.80 -22.72 2.42
N PRO A 52 -6.01 -23.20 2.71
CA PRO A 52 -6.49 -24.51 2.26
C PRO A 52 -6.76 -24.58 0.74
N HIS A 53 -6.73 -23.45 0.03
CA HIS A 53 -7.02 -23.35 -1.40
C HIS A 53 -5.76 -23.46 -2.26
N TRP A 54 -4.95 -24.50 -2.02
CA TRP A 54 -3.60 -24.66 -2.59
C TRP A 54 -3.55 -24.73 -4.13
N GLN A 55 -4.66 -25.07 -4.78
CA GLN A 55 -4.77 -25.15 -6.24
C GLN A 55 -5.09 -23.82 -6.93
N VAL A 56 -5.48 -22.77 -6.18
CA VAL A 56 -5.74 -21.45 -6.77
C VAL A 56 -4.39 -20.74 -6.90
N PRO A 57 -4.02 -20.24 -8.10
CA PRO A 57 -2.77 -19.53 -8.28
C PRO A 57 -2.75 -18.31 -7.36
N GLN A 58 -1.80 -18.30 -6.42
CA GLN A 58 -1.54 -17.11 -5.62
C GLN A 58 -0.90 -16.08 -6.54
N VAL A 59 -1.64 -15.00 -6.85
CA VAL A 59 -1.03 -13.82 -7.47
C VAL A 59 -0.19 -13.14 -6.38
N ILE A 60 1.03 -13.62 -6.21
CA ILE A 60 2.07 -12.87 -5.53
C ILE A 60 2.37 -11.72 -6.50
N VAL A 61 1.72 -10.57 -6.32
CA VAL A 61 2.22 -9.34 -6.92
C VAL A 61 3.56 -9.14 -6.24
N PRO A 62 4.71 -9.35 -6.91
CA PRO A 62 5.96 -8.94 -6.31
C PRO A 62 5.77 -7.47 -6.01
N ALA A 63 5.94 -7.08 -4.75
CA ALA A 63 6.07 -5.66 -4.44
C ALA A 63 7.20 -5.21 -5.36
N LYS A 64 6.87 -4.49 -6.44
CA LYS A 64 7.86 -3.91 -7.32
C LYS A 64 8.59 -2.98 -6.38
N THR A 65 9.78 -3.39 -5.93
CA THR A 65 10.67 -2.48 -5.21
C THR A 65 10.72 -1.26 -6.09
N PRO A 66 10.28 -0.09 -5.62
CA PRO A 66 10.41 1.13 -6.40
C PRO A 66 11.86 1.15 -6.87
N ALA A 67 12.07 1.12 -8.19
CA ALA A 67 13.42 1.13 -8.77
C ALA A 67 14.14 2.26 -8.05
N GLU A 68 15.22 1.94 -7.33
CA GLU A 68 15.82 2.79 -6.29
C GLU A 68 15.78 4.25 -6.74
N VAL A 69 14.77 4.97 -6.27
CA VAL A 69 14.67 6.38 -6.57
C VAL A 69 15.62 6.96 -5.54
N SER A 70 16.89 7.13 -5.95
CA SER A 70 18.01 7.63 -5.14
C SER A 70 17.81 9.07 -4.64
N PHE A 71 16.57 9.57 -4.68
CA PHE A 71 16.14 10.92 -4.38
C PHE A 71 14.69 10.90 -3.87
N LEU A 72 14.40 10.14 -2.82
CA LEU A 72 13.13 10.33 -2.10
C LEU A 72 13.24 11.63 -1.30
N PRO A 73 12.29 12.58 -1.43
CA PRO A 73 12.34 13.89 -0.76
C PRO A 73 12.28 13.81 0.78
N PHE A 74 12.06 12.60 1.32
CA PHE A 74 12.02 12.30 2.75
C PHE A 74 13.15 11.38 3.23
N SER A 75 14.14 11.06 2.39
CA SER A 75 15.31 10.28 2.84
C SER A 75 16.25 11.14 3.69
N VAL A 76 16.71 10.55 4.79
CA VAL A 76 17.60 11.19 5.80
C VAL A 76 19.00 11.44 5.24
N GLU A 77 19.38 10.73 4.18
CA GLU A 77 20.62 10.94 3.45
C GLU A 77 20.57 12.28 2.70
N ARG A 78 21.39 13.24 3.12
CA ARG A 78 21.57 14.51 2.39
C ARG A 78 22.02 14.19 0.98
N ALA A 79 21.31 14.74 -0.02
CA ALA A 79 21.71 14.64 -1.42
C ALA A 79 23.19 15.03 -1.61
N ASP A 80 23.95 14.21 -2.34
CA ASP A 80 25.34 14.50 -2.66
C ASP A 80 25.47 15.86 -3.37
N PRO A 81 26.23 16.82 -2.84
CA PRO A 81 26.32 18.18 -3.39
C PRO A 81 26.88 18.21 -4.82
N VAL A 82 27.74 17.23 -5.16
CA VAL A 82 28.35 17.07 -6.49
C VAL A 82 27.29 16.73 -7.55
N GLN A 83 26.35 15.85 -7.23
CA GLN A 83 25.31 15.44 -8.17
C GLN A 83 24.27 16.54 -8.38
N ALA A 84 24.00 17.36 -7.35
CA ALA A 84 23.13 18.53 -7.46
C ALA A 84 23.75 19.60 -8.39
N ALA A 85 25.05 19.89 -8.25
CA ALA A 85 25.76 20.83 -9.11
C ALA A 85 25.77 20.38 -10.58
N ALA A 86 26.01 19.10 -10.84
CA ALA A 86 25.98 18.53 -12.19
C ALA A 86 24.61 18.68 -12.86
N ARG A 87 23.50 18.56 -12.11
CA ARG A 87 22.14 18.77 -12.63
C ARG A 87 21.86 20.22 -12.97
N ILE A 88 22.28 21.16 -12.12
CA ILE A 88 22.11 22.60 -12.36
C ILE A 88 22.89 23.00 -13.63
N ALA A 89 24.12 22.50 -13.79
CA ALA A 89 24.91 22.73 -15.00
C ALA A 89 24.23 22.14 -16.25
N ALA A 90 23.77 20.89 -16.19
CA ALA A 90 23.10 20.23 -17.31
C ALA A 90 21.72 20.83 -17.68
N LEU A 91 21.08 21.54 -16.74
CA LEU A 91 19.87 22.34 -17.02
C LEU A 91 20.24 23.66 -17.70
N GLY A 92 21.30 24.31 -17.21
CA GLY A 92 21.83 25.53 -17.81
C GLY A 92 22.31 25.33 -19.26
N ASP A 93 22.94 24.20 -19.56
CA ASP A 93 23.35 23.86 -20.93
C ASP A 93 22.17 23.59 -21.85
N ARG A 94 21.07 23.01 -21.33
CA ARG A 94 19.83 22.81 -22.09
C ARG A 94 19.08 24.11 -22.36
N MET A 95 19.06 25.05 -21.41
CA MET A 95 18.47 26.39 -21.62
C MET A 95 19.28 27.29 -22.54
N LYS A 96 20.55 26.99 -22.79
CA LYS A 96 21.41 27.76 -23.74
C LYS A 96 21.32 27.25 -25.19
N MET A 97 20.67 26.11 -25.41
CA MET A 97 20.46 25.53 -26.75
C MET A 97 19.05 25.80 -27.32
N GLU A 98 18.21 26.53 -26.59
CA GLU A 98 16.97 27.15 -27.07
C GLU A 98 17.19 28.65 -27.32
#